data_AF-A0A409VIC5-F1
#
_entry.id   AF-A0A409VIC5-F1
#
_cell.length_a   1.000
_cell.length_b   1.000
_cell.length_c   1.000
_cell.angle_alpha   90.00
_cell.angle_beta   90.00
_cell.angle_gamma   90.00
#
_symmetry.space_group_name_H-M   'P 1'
#
loop_
_entity.id
_entity.type
_entity.pdbx_description
1 polymer ?
#
loop_
_entity_poly.entity_id
_entity_poly.type
_entity_poly.pdbx_seq_one_letter_code
_entity_poly.pdbx_strand_id
1 'polypeptide(L)'
;MPVDTRTLDHIVHLTPPGTVEEASNQWRDLGFKVLPGGVHTDGLTANALVVLSDGVYIELISFTHPLSHYPPDSPEHKKRDNHNWAHLPPGWIDFAFLGTGSRAAGESISQTINERAKKEGSGVEYAPEADGGRTRTDGVVLKWLISGPKTGRKGVLPFFCGDVTPRELRVPTDPPSNTVHPSATSGIAYVHVLVDPASFDEASNQLASVIGHKATTTTTNGARKAAWDLHTPGGSNADTPRLILTTPVGGEEESFVKGAVGGKDFEADTQVLTMVINTQTLDHIVHITPPGSVDEVSKQFKELGFKVLPGGSHTDNLTQNALVVFPDGVYLELISFVHPLSYYRPGTPEHHARDTHQWAHLPSGWIDFAFLGNGLRSPSQSISRLINERSKKEGSGIEYDLEVEQGRVRHDGVQLRWLISQATKEADRRGVVPFFCGDVKPSSRKLRVPSDPPSNTSHPSNALGIAFVRVVVKPSSFDKVFKQLKSVVGFEPTSTVAGPRNAQASWELETVNLNAKKKRSRLILSSAESDEEREFVKNSIVGRGIFEVGFFVKGTKVPETKATPWGKISWVKGG
;
A
#
# COMPACT_ATOMS: atom_id res chain seq x y z
N MET A 1 -37.05 -18.92 12.06
CA MET A 1 -35.64 -18.67 12.44
C MET A 1 -35.49 -17.17 12.63
N PRO A 2 -34.69 -16.69 13.60
CA PRO A 2 -34.44 -15.26 13.72
C PRO A 2 -33.75 -14.75 12.44
N VAL A 3 -34.10 -13.53 12.01
CA VAL A 3 -33.49 -12.88 10.85
C VAL A 3 -31.99 -12.67 11.11
N ASP A 4 -31.15 -13.04 10.15
CA ASP A 4 -29.70 -12.81 10.23
C ASP A 4 -29.40 -11.34 9.96
N THR A 5 -28.67 -10.69 10.87
CA THR A 5 -28.28 -9.28 10.79
C THR A 5 -26.76 -9.10 10.90
N ARG A 6 -25.97 -10.13 10.56
CA ARG A 6 -24.50 -10.11 10.65
C ARG A 6 -23.75 -10.75 9.49
N THR A 7 -24.42 -11.05 8.39
CA THR A 7 -23.75 -11.50 7.15
C THR A 7 -23.23 -10.28 6.39
N LEU A 8 -21.92 -10.18 6.18
CA LEU A 8 -21.32 -9.12 5.36
C LEU A 8 -21.69 -9.35 3.89
N ASP A 9 -22.29 -8.36 3.22
CA ASP A 9 -22.65 -8.45 1.80
C ASP A 9 -21.57 -7.82 0.91
N HIS A 10 -21.26 -6.55 1.16
CA HIS A 10 -20.23 -5.84 0.40
C HIS A 10 -19.68 -4.61 1.14
N ILE A 11 -18.59 -4.08 0.60
CA ILE A 11 -17.99 -2.81 1.02
C ILE A 11 -18.01 -1.85 -0.17
N VAL A 12 -18.38 -0.59 0.07
CA VAL A 12 -18.58 0.42 -0.97
C VAL A 12 -17.35 1.33 -1.06
N HIS A 13 -16.74 1.36 -2.24
CA HIS A 13 -15.63 2.25 -2.57
C HIS A 13 -16.07 3.27 -3.63
N LEU A 14 -16.34 4.50 -3.20
CA LEU A 14 -16.65 5.63 -4.07
C LEU A 14 -15.42 6.10 -4.84
N THR A 15 -15.61 6.36 -6.12
CA THR A 15 -14.57 6.85 -7.03
C THR A 15 -15.02 8.19 -7.62
N PRO A 16 -14.10 9.01 -8.17
CA PRO A 16 -14.48 10.27 -8.81
C PRO A 16 -15.58 10.07 -9.87
N PRO A 17 -16.44 11.07 -10.11
CA PRO A 17 -17.52 10.93 -11.08
C PRO A 17 -17.04 10.54 -12.49
N GLY A 18 -17.69 9.55 -13.11
CA GLY A 18 -17.41 9.06 -14.45
C GLY A 18 -16.23 8.09 -14.55
N THR A 19 -15.62 7.66 -13.44
CA THR A 19 -14.34 6.92 -13.46
C THR A 19 -14.43 5.43 -13.10
N VAL A 20 -15.61 4.78 -13.19
CA VAL A 20 -15.75 3.35 -12.82
C VAL A 20 -14.78 2.45 -13.60
N GLU A 21 -14.64 2.67 -14.91
CA GLU A 21 -13.73 1.86 -15.73
C GLU A 21 -12.26 2.13 -15.40
N GLU A 22 -11.92 3.40 -15.12
CA GLU A 22 -10.57 3.75 -14.69
C GLU A 22 -10.24 3.11 -13.33
N ALA A 23 -11.15 3.18 -12.37
CA ALA A 23 -11.02 2.48 -11.09
C ALA A 23 -10.94 0.97 -11.27
N SER A 24 -11.74 0.39 -12.17
CA SER A 24 -11.69 -1.04 -12.52
C SER A 24 -10.30 -1.43 -13.05
N ASN A 25 -9.69 -0.59 -13.90
CA ASN A 25 -8.31 -0.79 -14.34
C ASN A 25 -7.31 -0.71 -13.18
N GLN A 26 -7.44 0.27 -12.30
CA GLN A 26 -6.57 0.41 -11.12
C GLN A 26 -6.65 -0.82 -10.21
N TRP A 27 -7.84 -1.34 -9.97
CA TRP A 27 -8.05 -2.54 -9.15
C TRP A 27 -7.56 -3.82 -9.84
N ARG A 28 -7.69 -3.92 -11.17
CA ARG A 28 -7.06 -5.00 -11.95
C ARG A 28 -5.53 -5.00 -11.81
N ASP A 29 -4.92 -3.82 -11.79
CA ASP A 29 -3.47 -3.68 -11.60
C ASP A 29 -3.02 -4.07 -10.18
N LEU A 30 -3.89 -3.90 -9.17
CA LEU A 30 -3.68 -4.42 -7.81
C LEU A 30 -3.84 -5.95 -7.72
N GLY A 31 -4.14 -6.62 -8.84
CA GLY A 31 -4.27 -8.06 -8.90
C GLY A 31 -5.69 -8.57 -8.62
N PHE A 32 -6.70 -7.70 -8.60
CA PHE A 32 -8.10 -8.14 -8.51
C PHE A 32 -8.68 -8.48 -9.87
N LYS A 33 -9.62 -9.42 -9.90
CA LYS A 33 -10.51 -9.56 -11.05
C LYS A 33 -11.69 -8.61 -10.82
N VAL A 34 -11.95 -7.72 -11.78
CA VAL A 34 -13.05 -6.76 -11.73
C VAL A 34 -14.06 -7.12 -12.81
N LEU A 35 -15.31 -7.30 -12.42
CA LEU A 35 -16.44 -7.59 -13.30
C LEU A 35 -17.25 -6.32 -13.56
N PRO A 36 -17.78 -6.13 -14.77
CA PRO A 36 -18.69 -5.02 -15.05
C PRO A 36 -19.96 -5.16 -14.20
N GLY A 37 -20.41 -4.05 -13.63
CA GLY A 37 -21.66 -3.99 -12.89
C GLY A 37 -22.79 -3.49 -13.75
N GLY A 38 -23.15 -2.22 -13.61
CA GLY A 38 -24.24 -1.59 -14.34
C GLY A 38 -24.55 -0.19 -13.84
N VAL A 39 -25.66 0.37 -14.31
CA VAL A 39 -26.19 1.67 -13.87
C VAL A 39 -27.34 1.44 -12.91
N HIS A 40 -27.31 2.09 -11.75
CA HIS A 40 -28.36 1.98 -10.73
C HIS A 40 -29.69 2.55 -11.24
N THR A 41 -30.81 2.07 -10.68
CA THR A 41 -32.17 2.43 -11.09
C THR A 41 -32.47 3.93 -10.98
N ASP A 42 -31.70 4.66 -10.18
CA ASP A 42 -31.81 6.12 -10.08
C ASP A 42 -31.15 6.87 -11.25
N GLY A 43 -30.33 6.19 -12.06
CA GLY A 43 -29.57 6.75 -13.18
C GLY A 43 -28.35 7.60 -12.78
N LEU A 44 -28.08 7.74 -11.47
CA LEU A 44 -27.07 8.66 -10.97
C LEU A 44 -25.71 8.01 -10.74
N THR A 45 -25.68 6.71 -10.46
CA THR A 45 -24.44 5.97 -10.17
C THR A 45 -24.30 4.74 -11.04
N ALA A 46 -23.06 4.37 -11.32
CA ALA A 46 -22.68 3.13 -11.98
C ALA A 46 -21.62 2.39 -11.15
N ASN A 47 -21.54 1.08 -11.29
CA ASN A 47 -20.59 0.26 -10.54
C ASN A 47 -19.85 -0.80 -11.37
N ALA A 48 -18.78 -1.30 -10.74
CA ALA A 48 -18.08 -2.53 -11.06
C ALA A 48 -17.87 -3.34 -9.78
N LEU A 49 -17.59 -4.64 -9.91
CA LEU A 49 -17.56 -5.57 -8.78
C LEU A 49 -16.22 -6.31 -8.72
N VAL A 50 -15.66 -6.42 -7.52
CA VAL A 50 -14.67 -7.44 -7.18
C VAL A 50 -15.38 -8.50 -6.36
N VAL A 51 -15.69 -9.65 -6.97
CA VAL A 51 -16.45 -10.73 -6.30
C VAL A 51 -15.48 -11.73 -5.67
N LEU A 52 -15.64 -12.01 -4.39
CA LEU A 52 -14.77 -12.90 -3.62
C LEU A 52 -15.37 -14.31 -3.52
N SER A 53 -14.53 -15.27 -3.15
CA SER A 53 -14.90 -16.70 -3.13
C SER A 53 -15.91 -17.06 -2.05
N ASP A 54 -16.03 -16.23 -1.02
CA ASP A 54 -16.99 -16.33 0.08
C ASP A 54 -18.32 -15.62 -0.23
N GLY A 55 -18.50 -15.09 -1.44
CA GLY A 55 -19.72 -14.42 -1.88
C GLY A 55 -19.89 -12.97 -1.40
N VAL A 56 -18.90 -12.45 -0.65
CA VAL A 56 -18.76 -11.01 -0.39
C VAL A 56 -18.21 -10.33 -1.65
N TYR A 57 -18.51 -9.06 -1.86
CA TYR A 57 -17.87 -8.29 -2.94
C TYR A 57 -17.45 -6.89 -2.51
N ILE A 58 -16.58 -6.27 -3.30
CA ILE A 58 -16.28 -4.84 -3.20
C ILE A 58 -16.96 -4.14 -4.36
N GLU A 59 -17.73 -3.12 -4.05
CA GLU A 59 -18.42 -2.28 -5.03
C GLU A 59 -17.55 -1.07 -5.36
N LEU A 60 -17.03 -1.03 -6.59
CA LEU A 60 -16.41 0.17 -7.13
C LEU A 60 -17.51 1.02 -7.72
N ILE A 61 -17.88 2.10 -7.05
CA ILE A 61 -19.03 2.93 -7.44
C ILE A 61 -18.59 4.32 -7.83
N SER A 62 -19.29 4.92 -8.79
CA SER A 62 -19.09 6.30 -9.19
C SER A 62 -20.43 6.93 -9.53
N PHE A 63 -20.55 8.23 -9.32
CA PHE A 63 -21.58 8.98 -10.00
C PHE A 63 -21.30 8.98 -11.50
N THR A 64 -22.31 8.77 -12.33
CA THR A 64 -22.17 8.73 -13.80
C THR A 64 -21.56 10.02 -14.35
N HIS A 65 -21.89 11.15 -13.72
CA HIS A 65 -21.40 12.48 -14.09
C HIS A 65 -21.09 13.36 -12.86
N PRO A 66 -20.16 14.34 -12.98
CA PRO A 66 -19.98 15.37 -11.96
C PRO A 66 -21.25 16.22 -11.82
N LEU A 67 -21.44 16.87 -10.66
CA LEU A 67 -22.63 17.70 -10.42
C LEU A 67 -22.83 18.79 -11.48
N SER A 68 -21.72 19.39 -11.96
CA SER A 68 -21.70 20.42 -13.00
C SER A 68 -22.21 19.97 -14.38
N HIS A 69 -22.38 18.67 -14.60
CA HIS A 69 -22.99 18.13 -15.82
C HIS A 69 -24.49 18.44 -15.87
N TYR A 70 -25.16 18.46 -14.72
CA TYR A 70 -26.60 18.69 -14.63
C TYR A 70 -26.87 20.20 -14.63
N PRO A 71 -27.83 20.70 -15.44
CA PRO A 71 -28.17 22.12 -15.42
C PRO A 71 -28.54 22.59 -14.01
N PRO A 72 -28.05 23.76 -13.56
CA PRO A 72 -28.43 24.31 -12.25
C PRO A 72 -29.95 24.33 -12.06
N ASP A 73 -30.40 24.01 -10.84
CA ASP A 73 -31.81 23.94 -10.42
C ASP A 73 -32.70 22.90 -11.10
N SER A 74 -32.17 22.10 -12.04
CA SER A 74 -32.92 20.99 -12.66
C SER A 74 -33.32 19.92 -11.63
N PRO A 75 -34.41 19.16 -11.87
CA PRO A 75 -34.76 18.01 -11.06
C PRO A 75 -33.61 17.01 -10.88
N GLU A 76 -32.82 16.78 -11.93
CA GLU A 76 -31.68 15.88 -11.94
C GLU A 76 -30.53 16.41 -11.10
N HIS A 77 -30.23 17.72 -11.20
CA HIS A 77 -29.26 18.38 -10.33
C HIS A 77 -29.65 18.22 -8.87
N LYS A 78 -30.91 18.54 -8.51
CA LYS A 78 -31.41 18.39 -7.13
C LYS A 78 -31.38 16.93 -6.67
N LYS A 79 -31.70 15.98 -7.55
CA LYS A 79 -31.64 14.55 -7.22
C LYS A 79 -30.20 14.09 -6.95
N ARG A 80 -29.25 14.52 -7.78
CA ARG A 80 -27.81 14.23 -7.62
C ARG A 80 -27.21 14.88 -6.37
N ASP A 81 -27.63 16.10 -6.05
CA ASP A 81 -27.18 16.87 -4.90
C ASP A 81 -27.76 16.32 -3.59
N ASN A 82 -29.01 15.89 -3.59
CA ASN A 82 -29.65 15.24 -2.44
C ASN A 82 -29.33 13.73 -2.33
N HIS A 83 -28.47 13.18 -3.19
CA HIS A 83 -28.12 11.77 -3.13
C HIS A 83 -27.42 11.43 -1.80
N ASN A 84 -27.66 10.24 -1.26
CA ASN A 84 -27.12 9.80 0.04
C ASN A 84 -25.60 9.86 0.17
N TRP A 85 -24.89 9.91 -0.95
CA TRP A 85 -23.43 9.97 -1.06
C TRP A 85 -22.94 11.22 -1.81
N ALA A 86 -23.79 12.22 -2.03
CA ALA A 86 -23.53 13.31 -2.97
C ALA A 86 -22.26 14.11 -2.65
N HIS A 87 -21.99 14.27 -1.36
CA HIS A 87 -20.92 15.10 -0.82
C HIS A 87 -19.77 14.27 -0.22
N LEU A 88 -19.84 12.95 -0.27
CA LEU A 88 -18.76 12.11 0.26
C LEU A 88 -17.54 12.17 -0.65
N PRO A 89 -16.32 12.24 -0.08
CA PRO A 89 -15.10 12.18 -0.87
C PRO A 89 -14.90 10.78 -1.47
N PRO A 90 -14.14 10.65 -2.57
CA PRO A 90 -13.71 9.34 -3.06
C PRO A 90 -12.95 8.54 -1.99
N GLY A 91 -13.19 7.23 -1.95
CA GLY A 91 -12.64 6.32 -0.96
C GLY A 91 -13.70 5.34 -0.47
N TRP A 92 -13.41 4.68 0.65
CA TRP A 92 -14.37 3.84 1.35
C TRP A 92 -15.42 4.73 2.02
N ILE A 93 -16.70 4.45 1.76
CA ILE A 93 -17.79 5.32 2.20
C ILE A 93 -18.86 4.60 3.01
N ASP A 94 -19.00 3.28 2.83
CA ASP A 94 -20.05 2.52 3.50
C ASP A 94 -19.78 1.01 3.41
N PHE A 95 -20.55 0.23 4.17
CA PHE A 95 -20.56 -1.23 4.08
C PHE A 95 -21.95 -1.78 4.33
N ALA A 96 -22.25 -2.91 3.70
CA ALA A 96 -23.56 -3.52 3.70
C ALA A 96 -23.55 -4.89 4.36
N PHE A 97 -24.61 -5.18 5.10
CA PHE A 97 -24.99 -6.53 5.46
C PHE A 97 -26.07 -7.09 4.53
N LEU A 98 -26.14 -8.41 4.44
CA LEU A 98 -27.11 -9.09 3.60
C LEU A 98 -28.49 -8.99 4.23
N GLY A 99 -29.46 -8.45 3.47
CA GLY A 99 -30.86 -8.42 3.85
C GLY A 99 -31.62 -9.67 3.38
N THR A 100 -32.89 -9.76 3.75
CA THR A 100 -33.76 -10.90 3.40
C THR A 100 -34.39 -10.81 2.00
N GLY A 101 -34.41 -9.62 1.41
CA GLY A 101 -35.12 -9.37 0.14
C GLY A 101 -36.64 -9.32 0.28
N SER A 102 -37.16 -9.28 1.51
CA SER A 102 -38.60 -9.33 1.81
C SER A 102 -39.04 -8.21 2.76
N ARG A 103 -40.28 -7.76 2.59
CA ARG A 103 -40.98 -6.82 3.48
C ARG A 103 -41.98 -7.53 4.41
N ALA A 104 -42.07 -8.86 4.34
CA ALA A 104 -43.04 -9.62 5.12
C ALA A 104 -42.76 -9.46 6.63
N ALA A 105 -43.82 -9.49 7.42
CA ALA A 105 -43.71 -9.47 8.87
C ALA A 105 -42.88 -10.68 9.34
N GLY A 106 -41.86 -10.43 10.18
CA GLY A 106 -40.90 -11.45 10.61
C GLY A 106 -39.71 -11.68 9.68
N GLU A 107 -39.69 -11.04 8.50
CA GLU A 107 -38.56 -11.07 7.55
C GLU A 107 -37.95 -9.68 7.33
N SER A 108 -38.64 -8.61 7.72
CA SER A 108 -38.11 -7.23 7.66
C SER A 108 -36.92 -7.06 8.59
N ILE A 109 -35.80 -6.65 8.00
CA ILE A 109 -34.56 -6.30 8.71
C ILE A 109 -34.78 -5.04 9.55
N SER A 110 -35.40 -4.03 8.95
CA SER A 110 -35.62 -2.73 9.60
C SER A 110 -36.48 -2.87 10.85
N GLN A 111 -37.58 -3.62 10.77
CA GLN A 111 -38.44 -3.92 11.91
C GLN A 111 -37.69 -4.70 12.99
N THR A 112 -36.95 -5.75 12.60
CA THR A 112 -36.18 -6.58 13.55
C THR A 112 -35.17 -5.76 14.34
N ILE A 113 -34.41 -4.87 13.67
CA ILE A 113 -33.42 -4.01 14.32
C ILE A 113 -34.11 -2.98 15.21
N ASN A 114 -35.19 -2.33 14.73
CA ASN A 114 -35.90 -1.29 15.47
C ASN A 114 -36.56 -1.83 16.75
N GLU A 115 -37.14 -3.02 16.70
CA GLU A 115 -37.70 -3.69 17.88
C GLU A 115 -36.61 -4.04 18.90
N ARG A 116 -35.46 -4.55 18.42
CA ARG A 116 -34.30 -4.86 19.28
C ARG A 116 -33.74 -3.60 19.93
N ALA A 117 -33.51 -2.55 19.14
CA ALA A 117 -33.00 -1.26 19.59
C ALA A 117 -33.93 -0.59 20.60
N LYS A 118 -35.25 -0.66 20.40
CA LYS A 118 -36.25 -0.17 21.37
C LYS A 118 -36.20 -0.91 22.69
N LYS A 119 -36.04 -2.24 22.67
CA LYS A 119 -35.93 -3.07 23.88
C LYS A 119 -34.63 -2.81 24.64
N GLU A 120 -33.52 -2.60 23.92
CA GLU A 120 -32.18 -2.41 24.48
C GLU A 120 -31.87 -0.95 24.83
N GLY A 121 -32.66 0.00 24.31
CA GLY A 121 -32.46 1.43 24.54
C GLY A 121 -31.24 2.01 23.81
N SER A 122 -30.82 1.43 22.68
CA SER A 122 -29.62 1.88 21.95
C SER A 122 -29.83 3.12 21.08
N GLY A 123 -31.08 3.53 20.87
CA GLY A 123 -31.43 4.72 20.09
C GLY A 123 -31.28 4.59 18.57
N VAL A 124 -30.90 3.41 18.07
CA VAL A 124 -30.85 3.12 16.62
C VAL A 124 -32.26 3.07 16.03
N GLU A 125 -32.41 3.69 14.85
CA GLU A 125 -33.61 3.53 14.03
C GLU A 125 -33.25 3.37 12.54
N TYR A 126 -33.74 2.31 11.91
CA TYR A 126 -33.58 2.02 10.49
C TYR A 126 -34.84 2.39 9.71
N ALA A 127 -34.64 2.92 8.51
CA ALA A 127 -35.70 3.22 7.56
C ALA A 127 -36.32 1.91 7.02
N PRO A 128 -37.63 1.91 6.68
CA PRO A 128 -38.24 0.79 5.98
C PRO A 128 -37.52 0.43 4.68
N GLU A 129 -37.60 -0.83 4.29
CA GLU A 129 -37.00 -1.37 3.08
C GLU A 129 -37.51 -0.63 1.82
N ALA A 130 -36.61 0.04 1.09
CA ALA A 130 -36.85 0.73 -0.16
C ALA A 130 -36.38 -0.10 -1.36
N ASP A 131 -37.04 0.05 -2.51
CA ASP A 131 -36.63 -0.65 -3.73
C ASP A 131 -35.33 -0.06 -4.29
N GLY A 132 -34.38 -0.94 -4.60
CA GLY A 132 -33.14 -0.62 -5.31
C GLY A 132 -32.95 -1.57 -6.50
N GLY A 133 -31.97 -1.25 -7.33
CA GLY A 133 -31.66 -2.07 -8.49
C GLY A 133 -30.56 -1.49 -9.36
N ARG A 134 -30.09 -2.30 -10.32
CA ARG A 134 -29.26 -1.83 -11.43
C ARG A 134 -29.60 -2.56 -12.71
N THR A 135 -29.33 -1.91 -13.83
CA THR A 135 -29.36 -2.54 -15.15
C THR A 135 -27.94 -2.86 -15.58
N ARG A 136 -27.67 -4.14 -15.85
CA ARG A 136 -26.37 -4.62 -16.37
C ARG A 136 -26.15 -4.18 -17.81
N THR A 137 -24.91 -4.28 -18.27
CA THR A 137 -24.51 -3.96 -19.65
C THR A 137 -25.17 -4.86 -20.70
N ASP A 138 -25.64 -6.05 -20.33
CA ASP A 138 -26.41 -6.98 -21.17
C ASP A 138 -27.94 -6.77 -21.10
N GLY A 139 -28.39 -5.72 -20.40
CA GLY A 139 -29.81 -5.36 -20.28
C GLY A 139 -30.57 -6.10 -19.19
N VAL A 140 -29.94 -7.02 -18.46
CA VAL A 140 -30.58 -7.71 -17.32
C VAL A 140 -30.81 -6.73 -16.17
N VAL A 141 -32.05 -6.65 -15.70
CA VAL A 141 -32.47 -5.79 -14.58
C VAL A 141 -32.42 -6.57 -13.27
N LEU A 142 -31.60 -6.08 -12.34
CA LEU A 142 -31.43 -6.62 -11.00
C LEU A 142 -32.23 -5.77 -10.00
N LYS A 143 -32.85 -6.42 -9.01
CA LYS A 143 -33.66 -5.76 -7.98
C LYS A 143 -33.28 -6.25 -6.60
N TRP A 144 -33.30 -5.34 -5.64
CA TRP A 144 -33.05 -5.62 -4.23
C TRP A 144 -33.81 -4.64 -3.34
N LEU A 145 -33.81 -4.91 -2.05
CA LEU A 145 -34.34 -4.02 -1.02
C LEU A 145 -33.20 -3.43 -0.19
N ILE A 146 -33.20 -2.11 0.00
CA ILE A 146 -32.24 -1.41 0.87
C ILE A 146 -32.92 -0.90 2.13
N SER A 147 -32.29 -1.07 3.28
CA SER A 147 -32.63 -0.40 4.54
C SER A 147 -31.37 0.11 5.21
N GLY A 148 -31.38 1.31 5.78
CA GLY A 148 -30.24 1.91 6.47
C GLY A 148 -30.68 2.81 7.64
N PRO A 149 -29.74 3.31 8.45
CA PRO A 149 -30.04 4.20 9.57
C PRO A 149 -30.77 5.47 9.11
N LYS A 150 -31.82 5.89 9.81
CA LYS A 150 -32.63 7.09 9.47
C LYS A 150 -31.89 8.40 9.71
N THR A 151 -31.10 8.45 10.78
CA THR A 151 -30.42 9.65 11.26
C THR A 151 -29.03 9.27 11.70
N GLY A 152 -28.02 10.02 11.28
CA GLY A 152 -26.68 9.78 11.78
C GLY A 152 -26.02 8.52 11.23
N ARG A 153 -24.71 8.44 11.41
CA ARG A 153 -23.96 7.15 11.51
C ARG A 153 -23.82 6.35 10.22
N LYS A 154 -24.04 6.95 9.04
CA LYS A 154 -23.63 6.32 7.77
C LYS A 154 -22.13 6.02 7.82
N GLY A 155 -21.73 4.85 7.31
CA GLY A 155 -20.34 4.39 7.40
C GLY A 155 -19.90 3.88 8.80
N VAL A 156 -20.66 4.16 9.86
CA VAL A 156 -20.46 3.53 11.19
C VAL A 156 -21.36 2.31 11.36
N LEU A 157 -22.64 2.46 11.02
CA LEU A 157 -23.63 1.38 11.03
C LEU A 157 -23.83 0.85 9.60
N PRO A 158 -23.91 -0.47 9.40
CA PRO A 158 -24.11 -1.05 8.07
C PRO A 158 -25.50 -0.69 7.53
N PHE A 159 -25.63 -0.47 6.23
CA PHE A 159 -26.93 -0.64 5.59
C PHE A 159 -27.17 -2.11 5.24
N PHE A 160 -28.39 -2.45 4.83
CA PHE A 160 -28.77 -3.81 4.45
C PHE A 160 -29.22 -3.84 3.00
N CYS A 161 -28.76 -4.83 2.25
CA CYS A 161 -29.12 -5.05 0.86
C CYS A 161 -29.63 -6.49 0.68
N GLY A 162 -30.94 -6.65 0.47
CA GLY A 162 -31.59 -7.95 0.32
C GLY A 162 -31.96 -8.26 -1.13
N ASP A 163 -31.51 -9.40 -1.64
CA ASP A 163 -31.75 -9.85 -3.02
C ASP A 163 -33.25 -10.10 -3.30
N VAL A 164 -33.84 -9.40 -4.28
CA VAL A 164 -35.20 -9.71 -4.81
C VAL A 164 -35.10 -10.53 -6.09
N THR A 165 -34.13 -10.19 -6.95
CA THR A 165 -33.70 -11.07 -8.05
C THR A 165 -32.69 -12.10 -7.55
N PRO A 166 -32.53 -13.26 -8.21
CA PRO A 166 -31.54 -14.27 -7.81
C PRO A 166 -30.14 -13.66 -7.62
N ARG A 167 -29.52 -13.95 -6.48
CA ARG A 167 -28.26 -13.32 -6.04
C ARG A 167 -27.14 -13.52 -7.04
N GLU A 168 -27.05 -14.71 -7.65
CA GLU A 168 -26.05 -15.06 -8.65
C GLU A 168 -26.05 -14.13 -9.87
N LEU A 169 -27.16 -13.43 -10.15
CA LEU A 169 -27.22 -12.41 -11.19
C LEU A 169 -26.59 -11.08 -10.73
N ARG A 170 -26.70 -10.76 -9.43
CA ARG A 170 -26.12 -9.56 -8.80
C ARG A 170 -24.66 -9.75 -8.42
N VAL A 171 -24.30 -10.92 -7.93
CA VAL A 171 -22.97 -11.32 -7.44
C VAL A 171 -22.56 -12.63 -8.14
N PRO A 172 -22.05 -12.55 -9.38
CA PRO A 172 -21.81 -13.74 -10.20
C PRO A 172 -20.51 -14.47 -9.78
N THR A 173 -20.65 -15.51 -8.96
CA THR A 173 -19.54 -16.37 -8.54
C THR A 173 -19.21 -17.49 -9.54
N ASP A 174 -20.11 -17.78 -10.49
CA ASP A 174 -19.94 -18.74 -11.57
C ASP A 174 -19.68 -18.02 -12.91
N PRO A 175 -18.71 -18.47 -13.75
CA PRO A 175 -17.75 -19.55 -13.50
C PRO A 175 -16.81 -19.24 -12.33
N PRO A 176 -16.23 -20.24 -11.64
CA PRO A 176 -15.33 -20.02 -10.49
C PRO A 176 -14.17 -19.06 -10.78
N SER A 177 -13.77 -18.92 -12.04
CA SER A 177 -12.80 -17.92 -12.47
C SER A 177 -13.19 -16.47 -12.11
N ASN A 178 -14.45 -16.18 -11.80
CA ASN A 178 -14.92 -14.85 -11.39
C ASN A 178 -14.44 -14.44 -10.01
N THR A 179 -14.16 -15.41 -9.15
CA THR A 179 -13.73 -15.20 -7.76
C THR A 179 -12.25 -15.54 -7.54
N VAL A 180 -11.56 -15.98 -8.58
CA VAL A 180 -10.11 -16.21 -8.57
C VAL A 180 -9.40 -14.93 -9.00
N HIS A 181 -8.63 -14.36 -8.07
CA HIS A 181 -7.88 -13.13 -8.29
C HIS A 181 -6.37 -13.41 -8.44
N PRO A 182 -5.66 -12.74 -9.37
CA PRO A 182 -4.19 -12.78 -9.45
C PRO A 182 -3.47 -12.46 -8.13
N SER A 183 -4.07 -11.62 -7.27
CA SER A 183 -3.57 -11.30 -5.92
C SER A 183 -3.68 -12.47 -4.92
N ALA A 184 -4.36 -13.56 -5.30
CA ALA A 184 -4.76 -14.66 -4.42
C ALA A 184 -5.69 -14.24 -3.26
N THR A 185 -6.27 -13.04 -3.30
CA THR A 185 -7.29 -12.63 -2.32
C THR A 185 -8.50 -13.55 -2.42
N SER A 186 -8.99 -14.04 -1.27
CA SER A 186 -10.11 -14.98 -1.21
C SER A 186 -11.33 -14.47 -0.45
N GLY A 187 -11.17 -13.44 0.38
CA GLY A 187 -12.23 -12.92 1.26
C GLY A 187 -11.82 -11.63 1.98
N ILE A 188 -12.76 -11.06 2.73
CA ILE A 188 -12.52 -9.90 3.61
C ILE A 188 -12.10 -10.41 5.00
N ALA A 189 -10.99 -9.91 5.54
CA ALA A 189 -10.54 -10.26 6.89
C ALA A 189 -11.25 -9.44 7.97
N TYR A 190 -11.45 -8.14 7.75
CA TYR A 190 -12.17 -7.27 8.65
C TYR A 190 -12.67 -5.99 7.97
N VAL A 191 -13.70 -5.39 8.57
CA VAL A 191 -14.13 -3.99 8.37
C VAL A 191 -13.76 -3.23 9.65
N HIS A 192 -13.00 -2.14 9.54
CA HIS A 192 -12.50 -1.39 10.70
C HIS A 192 -13.08 0.02 10.75
N VAL A 193 -14.03 0.23 11.65
CA VAL A 193 -14.66 1.52 11.90
C VAL A 193 -13.92 2.25 13.02
N LEU A 194 -13.53 3.49 12.74
CA LEU A 194 -12.85 4.36 13.71
C LEU A 194 -13.80 5.46 14.16
N VAL A 195 -13.95 5.66 15.47
CA VAL A 195 -14.85 6.66 16.04
C VAL A 195 -14.16 7.55 17.07
N ASP A 196 -14.71 8.74 17.27
CA ASP A 196 -14.30 9.60 18.38
C ASP A 196 -14.44 8.87 19.73
N PRO A 197 -13.47 9.02 20.67
CA PRO A 197 -13.54 8.37 21.97
C PRO A 197 -14.84 8.60 22.74
N ALA A 198 -15.45 9.78 22.62
CA ALA A 198 -16.72 10.10 23.28
C ALA A 198 -17.92 9.36 22.63
N SER A 199 -17.80 9.00 21.34
CA SER A 199 -18.82 8.28 20.59
C SER A 199 -18.71 6.76 20.68
N PHE A 200 -17.63 6.23 21.25
CA PHE A 200 -17.33 4.79 21.24
C PHE A 200 -18.41 3.94 21.91
N ASP A 201 -18.85 4.33 23.12
CA ASP A 201 -19.86 3.55 23.86
C ASP A 201 -21.21 3.53 23.15
N GLU A 202 -21.61 4.69 22.62
CA GLU A 202 -22.85 4.80 21.85
C GLU A 202 -22.78 3.95 20.59
N ALA A 203 -21.73 4.11 19.76
CA ALA A 203 -21.56 3.34 18.54
C ALA A 203 -21.48 1.83 18.79
N SER A 204 -20.79 1.42 19.86
CA SER A 204 -20.69 0.01 20.26
C SER A 204 -22.05 -0.57 20.67
N ASN A 205 -22.84 0.17 21.45
CA ASN A 205 -24.19 -0.25 21.85
C ASN A 205 -25.15 -0.30 20.65
N GLN A 206 -25.05 0.66 19.73
CA GLN A 206 -25.82 0.70 18.49
C GLN A 206 -25.49 -0.50 17.59
N LEU A 207 -24.20 -0.80 17.39
CA LEU A 207 -23.75 -1.98 16.64
C LEU A 207 -24.20 -3.28 17.30
N ALA A 208 -24.21 -3.37 18.63
CA ALA A 208 -24.72 -4.55 19.32
C ALA A 208 -26.21 -4.81 19.01
N SER A 209 -27.04 -3.76 18.96
CA SER A 209 -28.45 -3.89 18.55
C SER A 209 -28.60 -4.20 17.06
N VAL A 210 -27.75 -3.67 16.19
CA VAL A 210 -27.79 -4.00 14.75
C VAL A 210 -27.39 -5.45 14.50
N ILE A 211 -26.27 -5.90 15.07
CA ILE A 211 -25.67 -7.23 14.86
C ILE A 211 -26.42 -8.31 15.65
N GLY A 212 -27.06 -7.95 16.77
CA GLY A 212 -27.87 -8.84 17.60
C GLY A 212 -27.13 -9.55 18.71
N HIS A 213 -25.89 -9.16 18.97
CA HIS A 213 -25.13 -9.58 20.15
C HIS A 213 -24.03 -8.56 20.48
N LYS A 214 -23.54 -8.63 21.72
CA LYS A 214 -22.47 -7.74 22.19
C LYS A 214 -21.12 -8.13 21.59
N ALA A 215 -20.29 -7.12 21.36
CA ALA A 215 -18.91 -7.30 20.96
C ALA A 215 -18.06 -7.97 22.06
N THR A 216 -16.96 -8.58 21.63
CA THR A 216 -15.80 -8.77 22.50
C THR A 216 -15.06 -7.44 22.63
N THR A 217 -14.88 -6.94 23.86
CA THR A 217 -14.24 -5.65 24.11
C THR A 217 -12.87 -5.80 24.76
N THR A 218 -11.93 -4.95 24.36
CA THR A 218 -10.57 -4.88 24.91
C THR A 218 -10.11 -3.43 25.02
N THR A 219 -9.36 -3.10 26.05
CA THR A 219 -8.72 -1.79 26.21
C THR A 219 -7.21 -1.99 26.36
N THR A 220 -6.41 -1.28 25.57
CA THR A 220 -4.94 -1.36 25.62
C THR A 220 -4.35 0.04 25.48
N ASN A 221 -3.55 0.48 26.46
CA ASN A 221 -2.92 1.82 26.48
C ASN A 221 -3.90 2.98 26.23
N GLY A 222 -5.12 2.90 26.77
CA GLY A 222 -6.17 3.92 26.59
C GLY A 222 -6.99 3.80 25.29
N ALA A 223 -6.54 2.98 24.33
CA ALA A 223 -7.30 2.67 23.12
C ALA A 223 -8.38 1.63 23.41
N ARG A 224 -9.61 1.92 23.00
CA ARG A 224 -10.76 1.03 23.17
C ARG A 224 -11.03 0.30 21.86
N LYS A 225 -11.37 -0.99 21.97
CA LYS A 225 -11.73 -1.83 20.84
C LYS A 225 -12.96 -2.68 21.16
N ALA A 226 -13.88 -2.77 20.22
CA ALA A 226 -14.99 -3.70 20.21
C ALA A 226 -14.96 -4.50 18.89
N ALA A 227 -15.18 -5.81 18.94
CA ALA A 227 -15.14 -6.65 17.75
C ALA A 227 -16.29 -7.67 17.72
N TRP A 228 -16.81 -7.90 16.51
CA TRP A 228 -17.84 -8.89 16.21
C TRP A 228 -17.37 -9.79 15.07
N ASP A 229 -17.59 -11.10 15.21
CA ASP A 229 -17.43 -12.04 14.11
C ASP A 229 -18.67 -11.97 13.21
N LEU A 230 -18.44 -11.87 11.90
CA LEU A 230 -19.46 -11.76 10.89
C LEU A 230 -19.59 -13.07 10.11
N HIS A 231 -20.72 -13.24 9.43
CA HIS A 231 -20.90 -14.32 8.47
C HIS A 231 -20.58 -13.85 7.05
N THR A 232 -20.47 -14.80 6.13
CA THR A 232 -20.40 -14.54 4.69
C THR A 232 -21.53 -15.26 3.95
N PRO A 233 -21.94 -14.80 2.76
CA PRO A 233 -22.98 -15.46 1.96
C PRO A 233 -22.62 -16.89 1.55
N GLY A 234 -21.32 -17.19 1.40
CA GLY A 234 -20.79 -18.53 1.11
C GLY A 234 -20.76 -19.48 2.31
N GLY A 235 -21.15 -19.02 3.51
CA GLY A 235 -21.18 -19.81 4.74
C GLY A 235 -20.01 -19.52 5.70
N SER A 236 -19.96 -20.28 6.79
CA SER A 236 -18.96 -20.15 7.84
C SER A 236 -17.76 -21.07 7.59
N ASN A 237 -16.71 -20.54 6.97
CA ASN A 237 -15.37 -21.13 7.04
C ASN A 237 -14.66 -20.70 8.34
N ALA A 238 -13.53 -21.32 8.68
CA ALA A 238 -12.78 -21.01 9.91
C ALA A 238 -12.28 -19.56 9.99
N ASP A 239 -12.17 -18.87 8.84
CA ASP A 239 -11.69 -17.49 8.72
C ASP A 239 -12.86 -16.55 8.36
N THR A 240 -13.68 -16.20 9.35
CA THR A 240 -14.79 -15.26 9.15
C THR A 240 -14.35 -13.80 9.24
N PRO A 241 -14.94 -12.87 8.46
CA PRO A 241 -14.66 -11.45 8.58
C PRO A 241 -15.05 -10.94 9.97
N ARG A 242 -14.37 -9.90 10.44
CA ARG A 242 -14.74 -9.20 11.68
C ARG A 242 -15.15 -7.76 11.43
N LEU A 243 -16.16 -7.28 12.13
CA LEU A 243 -16.34 -5.85 12.31
C LEU A 243 -15.54 -5.41 13.54
N ILE A 244 -14.67 -4.42 13.37
CA ILE A 244 -13.81 -3.89 14.43
C ILE A 244 -14.16 -2.42 14.60
N LEU A 245 -14.55 -2.02 15.80
CA LEU A 245 -14.74 -0.63 16.19
C LEU A 245 -13.59 -0.21 17.11
N THR A 246 -12.88 0.87 16.84
CA THR A 246 -11.86 1.42 17.75
C THR A 246 -11.96 2.92 17.96
N THR A 247 -11.25 3.40 18.98
CA THR A 247 -10.87 4.80 19.13
C THR A 247 -9.48 5.04 18.54
N PRO A 248 -9.16 6.26 18.08
CA PRO A 248 -7.87 6.57 17.46
C PRO A 248 -6.68 6.37 18.40
N VAL A 249 -5.60 5.82 17.85
CA VAL A 249 -4.31 5.59 18.51
C VAL A 249 -3.19 6.25 17.70
N GLY A 250 -2.80 7.45 18.10
CA GLY A 250 -1.72 8.18 17.45
C GLY A 250 -2.20 9.15 16.35
N GLY A 251 -1.25 9.88 15.76
CA GLY A 251 -1.54 11.11 15.04
C GLY A 251 -2.33 10.96 13.75
N GLU A 252 -2.16 9.85 13.02
CA GLU A 252 -2.88 9.59 11.77
C GLU A 252 -4.37 9.31 12.03
N GLU A 253 -4.67 8.36 12.91
CA GLU A 253 -6.03 8.04 13.32
C GLU A 253 -6.73 9.23 14.01
N GLU A 254 -6.01 9.99 14.84
CA GLU A 254 -6.54 11.20 15.46
C GLU A 254 -6.87 12.30 14.43
N SER A 255 -6.03 12.45 13.40
CA SER A 255 -6.26 13.42 12.32
C SER A 255 -7.42 12.99 11.43
N PHE A 256 -7.56 11.69 11.19
CA PHE A 256 -8.69 11.10 10.48
C PHE A 256 -10.01 11.43 11.18
N VAL A 257 -10.11 11.15 12.49
CA VAL A 257 -11.32 11.45 13.27
C VAL A 257 -11.59 12.97 13.33
N LYS A 258 -10.55 13.80 13.47
CA LYS A 258 -10.70 15.27 13.47
C LYS A 258 -11.14 15.84 12.11
N GLY A 259 -10.67 15.25 11.01
CA GLY A 259 -11.09 15.58 9.65
C GLY A 259 -12.59 15.36 9.45
N ALA A 260 -13.13 14.28 10.03
CA ALA A 260 -14.57 14.00 10.02
C ALA A 260 -15.39 15.01 10.86
N VAL A 261 -14.87 15.53 11.98
CA VAL A 261 -15.62 16.43 12.89
C VAL A 261 -15.63 17.91 12.43
N GLY A 262 -14.75 18.31 11.52
CA GLY A 262 -14.58 19.71 11.10
C GLY A 262 -15.60 20.26 10.08
N GLY A 263 -16.40 19.38 9.47
CA GLY A 263 -17.48 19.77 8.56
C GLY A 263 -18.81 19.76 9.30
N LYS A 264 -19.48 20.92 9.41
CA LYS A 264 -20.74 21.05 10.18
C LYS A 264 -21.93 20.19 9.73
N ASP A 265 -21.79 19.35 8.70
CA ASP A 265 -22.76 18.35 8.28
C ASP A 265 -22.09 17.06 7.72
N PHE A 266 -20.86 16.76 8.14
CA PHE A 266 -20.12 15.60 7.64
C PHE A 266 -19.98 14.53 8.73
N GLU A 267 -20.71 13.44 8.54
CA GLU A 267 -20.73 12.29 9.44
C GLU A 267 -19.68 11.26 9.01
N ALA A 268 -18.89 10.82 9.99
CA ALA A 268 -17.98 9.66 10.00
C ALA A 268 -17.40 9.23 8.64
N ASP A 269 -16.22 9.77 8.32
CA ASP A 269 -15.33 9.15 7.35
C ASP A 269 -15.14 7.67 7.72
N THR A 270 -15.33 6.79 6.74
CA THR A 270 -15.13 5.35 6.88
C THR A 270 -14.00 4.93 5.98
N GLN A 271 -12.75 5.28 6.28
CA GLN A 271 -11.61 4.70 5.58
C GLN A 271 -11.33 3.30 6.13
N VAL A 272 -11.86 2.27 5.47
CA VAL A 272 -11.33 0.90 5.59
C VAL A 272 -10.41 0.61 4.43
N LEU A 273 -9.36 1.42 4.35
CA LEU A 273 -7.99 1.05 4.04
C LEU A 273 -7.29 2.40 4.19
N THR A 274 -6.74 2.68 5.36
CA THR A 274 -5.41 3.26 5.32
C THR A 274 -4.63 2.25 4.48
N MET A 275 -4.33 2.55 3.22
CA MET A 275 -3.08 2.03 2.68
C MET A 275 -2.07 2.59 3.66
N VAL A 276 -1.74 1.82 4.70
CA VAL A 276 -0.62 2.12 5.58
C VAL A 276 0.49 2.36 4.60
N ILE A 277 0.89 3.62 4.46
CA ILE A 277 1.91 4.00 3.49
C ILE A 277 3.15 3.28 3.99
N ASN A 278 3.46 2.18 3.31
CA ASN A 278 4.42 1.23 3.79
C ASN A 278 5.81 1.83 3.58
N THR A 279 6.45 2.18 4.69
CA THR A 279 7.80 2.75 4.68
C THR A 279 8.87 1.71 5.03
N GLN A 280 8.58 0.41 4.85
CA GLN A 280 9.49 -0.69 5.15
C GLN A 280 9.59 -1.75 4.03
N THR A 281 9.03 -1.49 2.84
CA THR A 281 9.20 -2.38 1.68
C THR A 281 10.49 -2.04 0.93
N LEU A 282 11.43 -2.99 0.84
CA LEU A 282 12.65 -2.82 0.05
C LEU A 282 12.31 -2.85 -1.46
N ASP A 283 12.71 -1.81 -2.19
CA ASP A 283 12.52 -1.73 -3.65
C ASP A 283 13.77 -2.23 -4.38
N HIS A 284 14.92 -1.60 -4.13
CA HIS A 284 16.17 -1.95 -4.78
C HIS A 284 17.41 -1.46 -4.04
N ILE A 285 18.57 -1.94 -4.47
CA ILE A 285 19.89 -1.50 -4.02
C ILE A 285 20.65 -0.96 -5.22
N VAL A 286 21.29 0.21 -5.06
CA VAL A 286 22.01 0.91 -6.11
C VAL A 286 23.51 0.61 -6.00
N HIS A 287 24.08 0.18 -7.12
CA HIS A 287 25.50 -0.10 -7.26
C HIS A 287 26.08 0.74 -8.39
N ILE A 288 26.93 1.71 -8.07
CA ILE A 288 27.59 2.52 -9.10
C ILE A 288 28.84 1.82 -9.63
N THR A 289 29.02 1.85 -10.93
CA THR A 289 30.15 1.27 -11.65
C THR A 289 31.09 2.39 -12.10
N PRO A 290 32.35 2.08 -12.45
CA PRO A 290 33.20 3.06 -13.15
C PRO A 290 32.49 3.63 -14.41
N PRO A 291 32.73 4.89 -14.78
CA PRO A 291 32.11 5.46 -15.98
C PRO A 291 32.37 4.63 -17.24
N GLY A 292 31.33 4.39 -18.03
CA GLY A 292 31.39 3.62 -19.28
C GLY A 292 31.55 2.10 -19.09
N SER A 293 31.38 1.57 -17.88
CA SER A 293 31.72 0.16 -17.57
C SER A 293 30.53 -0.73 -17.21
N VAL A 294 29.28 -0.29 -17.42
CA VAL A 294 28.08 -1.06 -17.05
C VAL A 294 28.08 -2.47 -17.63
N ASP A 295 28.53 -2.64 -18.88
CA ASP A 295 28.59 -3.95 -19.54
C ASP A 295 29.66 -4.85 -18.94
N GLU A 296 30.81 -4.29 -18.58
CA GLU A 296 31.92 -5.03 -17.97
C GLU A 296 31.56 -5.48 -16.56
N VAL A 297 30.99 -4.58 -15.74
CA VAL A 297 30.47 -4.96 -14.42
C VAL A 297 29.30 -5.94 -14.54
N SER A 298 28.46 -5.82 -15.58
CA SER A 298 27.42 -6.81 -15.84
C SER A 298 27.98 -8.21 -16.10
N LYS A 299 29.13 -8.35 -16.78
CA LYS A 299 29.81 -9.65 -16.92
C LYS A 299 30.30 -10.18 -15.57
N GLN A 300 30.89 -9.33 -14.74
CA GLN A 300 31.36 -9.73 -13.40
C GLN A 300 30.20 -10.21 -12.51
N PHE A 301 29.03 -9.54 -12.56
CA PHE A 301 27.83 -10.01 -11.87
C PHE A 301 27.31 -11.34 -12.45
N LYS A 302 27.44 -11.57 -13.76
CA LYS A 302 27.11 -12.86 -14.38
C LYS A 302 28.06 -13.97 -13.93
N GLU A 303 29.35 -13.69 -13.75
CA GLU A 303 30.34 -14.64 -13.21
C GLU A 303 30.06 -15.00 -11.75
N LEU A 304 29.49 -14.06 -10.97
CA LEU A 304 28.95 -14.33 -9.64
C LEU A 304 27.65 -15.16 -9.67
N GLY A 305 27.15 -15.49 -10.87
CA GLY A 305 25.96 -16.30 -11.10
C GLY A 305 24.65 -15.51 -11.07
N PHE A 306 24.68 -14.19 -11.18
CA PHE A 306 23.45 -13.41 -11.37
C PHE A 306 23.03 -13.38 -12.85
N LYS A 307 21.72 -13.34 -13.07
CA LYS A 307 21.19 -12.96 -14.40
C LYS A 307 21.10 -11.44 -14.42
N VAL A 308 21.76 -10.83 -15.39
CA VAL A 308 21.75 -9.37 -15.58
C VAL A 308 20.99 -9.06 -16.87
N LEU A 309 19.99 -8.18 -16.75
CA LEU A 309 19.12 -7.70 -17.81
C LEU A 309 19.57 -6.30 -18.25
N PRO A 310 19.38 -5.94 -19.53
CA PRO A 310 19.58 -4.57 -19.98
C PRO A 310 18.58 -3.64 -19.26
N GLY A 311 19.06 -2.46 -18.88
CA GLY A 311 18.23 -1.40 -18.33
C GLY A 311 17.87 -0.37 -19.41
N GLY A 312 18.61 0.75 -19.43
CA GLY A 312 18.42 1.84 -20.38
C GLY A 312 19.20 3.11 -20.00
N SER A 313 18.87 4.22 -20.64
CA SER A 313 19.46 5.54 -20.37
C SER A 313 18.51 6.38 -19.52
N HIS A 314 19.02 7.00 -18.45
CA HIS A 314 18.22 7.90 -17.63
C HIS A 314 17.90 9.19 -18.39
N THR A 315 16.83 9.84 -17.94
CA THR A 315 16.34 11.10 -18.53
C THR A 315 17.32 12.27 -18.41
N ASP A 316 18.34 12.15 -17.54
CA ASP A 316 19.46 13.08 -17.45
C ASP A 316 20.44 13.01 -18.64
N ASN A 317 20.38 11.94 -19.45
CA ASN A 317 21.32 11.58 -20.51
C ASN A 317 22.79 11.44 -20.06
N LEU A 318 23.05 11.42 -18.76
CA LEU A 318 24.39 11.28 -18.18
C LEU A 318 24.64 9.86 -17.67
N THR A 319 23.58 9.14 -17.29
CA THR A 319 23.68 7.83 -16.67
C THR A 319 22.87 6.77 -17.41
N GLN A 320 23.31 5.52 -17.30
CA GLN A 320 22.67 4.34 -17.84
C GLN A 320 22.71 3.21 -16.80
N ASN A 321 21.88 2.18 -16.96
CA ASN A 321 21.84 1.06 -16.03
C ASN A 321 21.69 -0.32 -16.67
N ALA A 322 21.99 -1.33 -15.86
CA ALA A 322 21.60 -2.72 -16.02
C ALA A 322 20.96 -3.24 -14.72
N LEU A 323 20.19 -4.32 -14.80
CA LEU A 323 19.34 -4.78 -13.70
C LEU A 323 19.61 -6.22 -13.34
N VAL A 324 19.62 -6.54 -12.05
CA VAL A 324 19.47 -7.92 -11.53
C VAL A 324 18.13 -7.99 -10.80
N VAL A 325 17.15 -8.70 -11.35
CA VAL A 325 15.78 -8.75 -10.80
C VAL A 325 15.57 -10.06 -10.05
N PHE A 326 15.06 -10.01 -8.82
CA PHE A 326 14.82 -11.19 -7.99
C PHE A 326 13.34 -11.63 -7.99
N PRO A 327 13.05 -12.90 -7.65
CA PRO A 327 11.68 -13.42 -7.57
C PRO A 327 10.75 -12.67 -6.59
N ASP A 328 11.33 -12.11 -5.53
CA ASP A 328 10.61 -11.33 -4.51
C ASP A 328 10.31 -9.88 -4.95
N GLY A 329 10.64 -9.52 -6.19
CA GLY A 329 10.36 -8.22 -6.79
C GLY A 329 11.35 -7.11 -6.41
N VAL A 330 12.35 -7.41 -5.56
CA VAL A 330 13.50 -6.54 -5.32
C VAL A 330 14.46 -6.64 -6.50
N TYR A 331 15.23 -5.59 -6.78
CA TYR A 331 16.27 -5.66 -7.81
C TYR A 331 17.57 -4.94 -7.40
N LEU A 332 18.67 -5.23 -8.10
CA LEU A 332 19.87 -4.41 -8.06
C LEU A 332 19.90 -3.50 -9.29
N GLU A 333 20.22 -2.24 -9.08
CA GLU A 333 20.49 -1.29 -10.14
C GLU A 333 21.99 -1.09 -10.31
N LEU A 334 22.55 -1.65 -11.39
CA LEU A 334 23.94 -1.42 -11.77
C LEU A 334 23.99 -0.15 -12.60
N ILE A 335 24.34 0.97 -11.97
CA ILE A 335 24.30 2.29 -12.59
C ILE A 335 25.69 2.75 -13.02
N SER A 336 25.78 3.46 -14.14
CA SER A 336 27.04 3.96 -14.69
C SER A 336 26.83 5.31 -15.34
N PHE A 337 27.79 6.22 -15.17
CA PHE A 337 27.88 7.35 -16.09
C PHE A 337 28.23 6.85 -17.47
N VAL A 338 27.58 7.37 -18.51
CA VAL A 338 27.83 6.98 -19.90
C VAL A 338 29.30 7.25 -20.28
N HIS A 339 29.84 8.38 -19.82
CA HIS A 339 31.22 8.79 -20.07
C HIS A 339 31.93 9.29 -18.79
N PRO A 340 33.28 9.14 -18.71
CA PRO A 340 34.07 9.80 -17.67
C PRO A 340 33.97 11.32 -17.80
N LEU A 341 34.24 12.05 -16.71
CA LEU A 341 34.16 13.52 -16.71
C LEU A 341 35.03 14.15 -17.82
N SER A 342 36.21 13.58 -18.07
CA SER A 342 37.18 14.02 -19.10
C SER A 342 36.67 13.95 -20.54
N TYR A 343 35.58 13.22 -20.80
CA TYR A 343 34.94 13.19 -22.11
C TYR A 343 34.26 14.53 -22.44
N TYR A 344 33.70 15.19 -21.42
CA TYR A 344 32.99 16.45 -21.60
C TYR A 344 34.00 17.59 -21.63
N ARG A 345 33.82 18.55 -22.53
CA ARG A 345 34.72 19.70 -22.63
C ARG A 345 34.55 20.60 -21.38
N PRO A 346 35.63 20.97 -20.67
CA PRO A 346 35.53 21.85 -19.51
C PRO A 346 34.80 23.16 -19.80
N GLY A 347 33.94 23.58 -18.88
CA GLY A 347 33.12 24.80 -18.98
C GLY A 347 31.82 24.66 -19.78
N THR A 348 31.54 23.49 -20.35
CA THR A 348 30.24 23.21 -21.00
C THR A 348 29.14 22.89 -19.99
N PRO A 349 27.85 23.11 -20.33
CA PRO A 349 26.74 22.69 -19.48
C PRO A 349 26.77 21.19 -19.15
N GLU A 350 27.17 20.33 -20.09
CA GLU A 350 27.25 18.89 -19.91
C GLU A 350 28.38 18.50 -18.95
N HIS A 351 29.54 19.15 -19.06
CA HIS A 351 30.62 18.98 -18.08
C HIS A 351 30.17 19.40 -16.69
N HIS A 352 29.52 20.57 -16.58
CA HIS A 352 29.02 21.04 -15.29
C HIS A 352 27.99 20.07 -14.71
N ALA A 353 26.99 19.65 -15.49
CA ALA A 353 25.96 18.71 -15.05
C ALA A 353 26.55 17.35 -14.62
N ARG A 354 27.57 16.84 -15.33
CA ARG A 354 28.28 15.61 -14.95
C ARG A 354 29.09 15.78 -13.66
N ASP A 355 29.76 16.92 -13.49
CA ASP A 355 30.62 17.21 -12.34
C ASP A 355 29.79 17.47 -11.07
N THR A 356 28.66 18.16 -11.20
CA THR A 356 27.73 18.44 -10.09
C THR A 356 26.67 17.37 -9.90
N HIS A 357 26.74 16.26 -10.65
CA HIS A 357 25.77 15.18 -10.50
C HIS A 357 25.83 14.62 -9.08
N GLN A 358 24.68 14.25 -8.52
CA GLN A 358 24.57 13.69 -7.15
C GLN A 358 25.47 12.47 -6.88
N TRP A 359 25.94 11.78 -7.92
CA TRP A 359 26.84 10.63 -7.82
C TRP A 359 28.25 10.89 -8.36
N ALA A 360 28.57 12.13 -8.74
CA ALA A 360 29.75 12.44 -9.55
C ALA A 360 31.07 12.01 -8.91
N HIS A 361 31.14 12.10 -7.58
CA HIS A 361 32.33 11.85 -6.79
C HIS A 361 32.23 10.58 -5.94
N LEU A 362 31.16 9.79 -6.08
CA LEU A 362 31.01 8.56 -5.31
C LEU A 362 31.95 7.47 -5.84
N PRO A 363 32.62 6.69 -4.97
CA PRO A 363 33.41 5.56 -5.39
C PRO A 363 32.50 4.45 -5.94
N SER A 364 33.05 3.62 -6.83
CA SER A 364 32.35 2.44 -7.33
C SER A 364 31.95 1.47 -6.20
N GLY A 365 30.80 0.83 -6.37
CA GLY A 365 30.22 -0.12 -5.42
C GLY A 365 28.83 0.22 -4.95
N TRP A 366 28.42 -0.36 -3.81
CA TRP A 366 27.16 -0.04 -3.14
C TRP A 366 27.15 1.43 -2.71
N ILE A 367 26.17 2.20 -3.18
CA ILE A 367 26.07 3.63 -2.89
C ILE A 367 24.76 4.05 -2.24
N ASP A 368 23.66 3.34 -2.51
CA ASP A 368 22.34 3.72 -2.00
C ASP A 368 21.37 2.53 -2.01
N PHE A 369 20.21 2.69 -1.39
CA PHE A 369 19.11 1.72 -1.42
C PHE A 369 17.77 2.43 -1.30
N ALA A 370 16.74 1.84 -1.90
CA ALA A 370 15.42 2.42 -1.96
C ALA A 370 14.38 1.57 -1.25
N PHE A 371 13.45 2.24 -0.60
CA PHE A 371 12.15 1.68 -0.26
C PHE A 371 11.11 2.00 -1.33
N LEU A 372 10.06 1.17 -1.39
CA LEU A 372 9.01 1.31 -2.37
C LEU A 372 8.18 2.56 -2.07
N GLY A 373 8.09 3.45 -3.06
CA GLY A 373 7.17 4.57 -3.04
C GLY A 373 5.78 4.18 -3.55
N ASN A 374 4.75 4.95 -3.22
CA ASN A 374 3.40 4.68 -3.71
C ASN A 374 3.13 5.23 -5.13
N GLY A 375 4.03 6.05 -5.69
CA GLY A 375 3.90 6.59 -7.04
C GLY A 375 2.79 7.66 -7.19
N LEU A 376 2.28 8.18 -6.08
CA LEU A 376 1.17 9.15 -6.06
C LEU A 376 1.67 10.55 -5.77
N ARG A 377 1.10 11.55 -6.47
CA ARG A 377 1.39 12.98 -6.25
C ARG A 377 0.44 13.65 -5.24
N SER A 378 -0.32 12.86 -4.47
CA SER A 378 -1.32 13.38 -3.54
C SER A 378 -0.67 13.89 -2.25
N PRO A 379 -0.97 15.13 -1.79
CA PRO A 379 -0.47 15.63 -0.51
C PRO A 379 -0.84 14.76 0.70
N SER A 380 -2.05 14.19 0.70
CA SER A 380 -2.53 13.31 1.78
C SER A 380 -1.91 11.92 1.77
N GLN A 381 -1.15 11.58 0.72
CA GLN A 381 -0.48 10.28 0.57
C GLN A 381 1.02 10.43 0.32
N SER A 382 1.60 11.57 0.65
CA SER A 382 3.02 11.85 0.41
C SER A 382 3.88 11.16 1.47
N ILE A 383 4.82 10.34 1.02
CA ILE A 383 5.77 9.62 1.88
C ILE A 383 6.70 10.59 2.58
N SER A 384 7.17 11.61 1.86
CA SER A 384 8.07 12.63 2.42
C SER A 384 7.39 13.38 3.56
N ARG A 385 6.14 13.82 3.38
CA ARG A 385 5.35 14.47 4.43
C ARG A 385 5.16 13.57 5.65
N LEU A 386 4.78 12.32 5.44
CA LEU A 386 4.62 11.33 6.50
C LEU A 386 5.90 11.15 7.34
N ILE A 387 7.05 10.99 6.69
CA ILE A 387 8.34 10.83 7.38
C ILE A 387 8.72 12.12 8.12
N ASN A 388 8.51 13.28 7.50
CA ASN A 388 8.84 14.57 8.09
C ASN A 388 7.99 14.85 9.35
N GLU A 389 6.71 14.47 9.35
CA GLU A 389 5.84 14.56 10.51
C GLU A 389 6.29 13.64 11.65
N ARG A 390 6.62 12.37 11.35
CA ARG A 390 7.20 11.44 12.33
C ARG A 390 8.51 11.97 12.91
N SER A 391 9.41 12.42 12.04
CA SER A 391 10.69 13.02 12.42
C SER A 391 10.53 14.21 13.36
N LYS A 392 9.58 15.10 13.07
CA LYS A 392 9.27 16.26 13.92
C LYS A 392 8.74 15.83 15.29
N LYS A 393 7.85 14.85 15.34
CA LYS A 393 7.28 14.31 16.58
C LYS A 393 8.33 13.62 17.44
N GLU A 394 9.19 12.82 16.82
CA GLU A 394 10.22 12.03 17.51
C GLU A 394 11.50 12.84 17.77
N GLY A 395 11.67 13.98 17.09
CA GLY A 395 12.86 14.83 17.14
C GLY A 395 14.10 14.14 16.55
N SER A 396 13.95 13.36 15.47
CA SER A 396 15.10 12.69 14.82
C SER A 396 15.89 13.60 13.89
N GLY A 397 15.30 14.71 13.44
CA GLY A 397 15.96 15.72 12.61
C GLY A 397 16.31 15.22 11.21
N ILE A 398 15.67 14.13 10.76
CA ILE A 398 15.66 13.74 9.35
C ILE A 398 14.58 14.54 8.61
N GLU A 399 14.84 14.90 7.36
CA GLU A 399 13.89 15.61 6.51
C GLU A 399 14.05 15.04 5.10
N TYR A 400 12.92 14.84 4.44
CA TYR A 400 12.79 14.34 3.07
C TYR A 400 12.18 15.40 2.16
N ASP A 401 12.73 15.51 0.97
CA ASP A 401 12.21 16.36 -0.09
C ASP A 401 10.93 15.80 -0.66
N LEU A 402 10.09 16.69 -1.18
CA LEU A 402 8.88 16.31 -1.90
C LEU A 402 9.20 15.40 -3.08
N GLU A 403 8.27 14.51 -3.38
CA GLU A 403 8.38 13.56 -4.47
C GLU A 403 8.57 14.27 -5.81
N VAL A 404 9.71 14.03 -6.47
CA VAL A 404 10.05 14.56 -7.80
C VAL A 404 10.01 13.44 -8.84
N GLU A 405 9.57 13.76 -10.06
CA GLU A 405 9.54 12.78 -11.13
C GLU A 405 10.93 12.56 -11.73
N GLN A 406 11.24 11.30 -11.95
CA GLN A 406 12.45 10.80 -12.59
C GLN A 406 12.07 9.70 -13.57
N GLY A 407 13.02 9.26 -14.39
CA GLY A 407 12.73 8.26 -15.40
C GLY A 407 13.92 7.75 -16.18
N ARG A 408 13.68 6.72 -16.98
CA ARG A 408 14.62 6.22 -17.99
C ARG A 408 13.92 5.77 -19.26
N VAL A 409 14.66 5.75 -20.35
CA VAL A 409 14.25 5.20 -21.65
C VAL A 409 14.93 3.85 -21.85
N ARG A 410 14.13 2.81 -22.09
CA ARG A 410 14.63 1.47 -22.42
C ARG A 410 15.21 1.42 -23.82
N HIS A 411 15.99 0.37 -24.10
CA HIS A 411 16.55 0.12 -25.44
C HIS A 411 15.50 -0.03 -26.56
N ASP A 412 14.26 -0.39 -26.21
CA ASP A 412 13.13 -0.52 -27.14
C ASP A 412 12.33 0.80 -27.30
N GLY A 413 12.82 1.90 -26.71
CA GLY A 413 12.20 3.22 -26.79
C GLY A 413 11.08 3.46 -25.77
N VAL A 414 10.74 2.48 -24.93
CA VAL A 414 9.71 2.65 -23.89
C VAL A 414 10.21 3.60 -22.82
N GLN A 415 9.45 4.68 -22.58
CA GLN A 415 9.70 5.64 -21.51
C GLN A 415 9.10 5.16 -20.20
N LEU A 416 9.90 5.20 -19.13
CA LEU A 416 9.52 4.83 -17.78
C LEU A 416 9.66 6.04 -16.86
N ARG A 417 8.67 6.24 -15.99
CA ARG A 417 8.59 7.33 -15.04
C ARG A 417 8.29 6.81 -13.63
N TRP A 418 8.88 7.44 -12.64
CA TRP A 418 8.67 7.17 -11.23
C TRP A 418 8.83 8.45 -10.41
N LEU A 419 8.30 8.45 -9.19
CA LEU A 419 8.54 9.49 -8.20
C LEU A 419 9.68 9.08 -7.27
N ILE A 420 10.60 10.00 -7.02
CA ILE A 420 11.67 9.87 -6.04
C ILE A 420 11.48 10.88 -4.90
N SER A 421 11.63 10.43 -3.65
CA SER A 421 11.85 11.31 -2.50
C SER A 421 13.13 10.88 -1.77
N GLN A 422 13.95 11.86 -1.40
CA GLN A 422 15.28 11.66 -0.79
C GLN A 422 15.44 12.56 0.43
N ALA A 423 16.41 12.27 1.30
CA ALA A 423 16.69 13.13 2.43
C ALA A 423 17.31 14.48 2.00
N THR A 424 16.71 15.60 2.40
CA THR A 424 16.98 17.01 1.99
C THR A 424 18.43 17.51 2.17
N LYS A 425 19.25 16.80 2.94
CA LYS A 425 20.67 17.13 3.15
C LYS A 425 21.52 16.03 2.53
N GLU A 426 21.53 16.05 1.20
CA GLU A 426 21.93 14.94 0.33
C GLU A 426 23.36 14.39 0.57
N ALA A 427 24.34 15.21 0.96
CA ALA A 427 25.71 14.72 1.07
C ALA A 427 25.93 13.79 2.28
N ASP A 428 25.28 14.02 3.41
CA ASP A 428 25.65 13.37 4.68
C ASP A 428 24.99 12.02 4.94
N ARG A 429 24.04 11.63 4.10
CA ARG A 429 23.08 10.59 4.48
C ARG A 429 22.80 9.51 3.43
N ARG A 430 23.37 9.61 2.22
CA ARG A 430 23.04 8.77 1.05
C ARG A 430 22.98 7.26 1.32
N GLY A 431 23.92 6.37 1.08
CA GLY A 431 23.79 4.96 1.51
C GLY A 431 23.68 4.68 3.02
N VAL A 432 23.10 5.56 3.86
CA VAL A 432 22.82 5.38 5.30
C VAL A 432 21.32 5.28 5.57
N VAL A 433 20.48 6.09 4.91
CA VAL A 433 19.01 6.04 5.00
C VAL A 433 18.42 5.82 3.60
N PRO A 434 17.31 5.08 3.46
CA PRO A 434 16.76 4.76 2.15
C PRO A 434 16.15 6.00 1.48
N PHE A 435 16.24 6.09 0.16
CA PHE A 435 15.31 6.95 -0.59
C PHE A 435 14.02 6.18 -0.93
N PHE A 436 13.01 6.87 -1.46
CA PHE A 436 11.75 6.26 -1.87
C PHE A 436 11.58 6.34 -3.38
N CYS A 437 11.20 5.23 -4.01
CA CYS A 437 11.01 5.14 -5.45
C CYS A 437 9.65 4.51 -5.78
N GLY A 438 8.70 5.31 -6.28
CA GLY A 438 7.34 4.87 -6.59
C GLY A 438 7.03 4.90 -8.09
N ASP A 439 6.58 3.78 -8.64
CA ASP A 439 6.21 3.65 -10.05
C ASP A 439 5.03 4.57 -10.44
N VAL A 440 5.16 5.38 -11.50
CA VAL A 440 4.11 6.31 -11.97
C VAL A 440 3.48 5.80 -13.25
N LYS A 441 2.13 5.74 -13.29
CA LYS A 441 1.40 5.32 -14.50
C LYS A 441 1.63 6.27 -15.69
N PRO A 442 1.67 5.75 -16.94
CA PRO A 442 1.39 4.37 -17.33
C PRO A 442 2.58 3.40 -17.16
N SER A 443 3.71 3.85 -16.59
CA SER A 443 4.88 2.99 -16.33
C SER A 443 4.51 1.96 -15.27
N SER A 444 4.08 0.78 -15.70
CA SER A 444 3.84 -0.32 -14.77
C SER A 444 5.18 -0.83 -14.25
N ARG A 445 5.21 -1.26 -12.99
CA ARG A 445 6.39 -1.87 -12.39
C ARG A 445 6.98 -2.98 -13.25
N LYS A 446 6.14 -3.76 -13.93
CA LYS A 446 6.56 -4.84 -14.85
C LYS A 446 7.41 -4.35 -16.03
N LEU A 447 7.24 -3.08 -16.45
CA LEU A 447 8.05 -2.48 -17.50
C LEU A 447 9.38 -1.93 -16.94
N ARG A 448 9.37 -1.36 -15.73
CA ARG A 448 10.58 -0.85 -15.04
C ARG A 448 11.43 -1.97 -14.45
N VAL A 449 10.82 -3.05 -14.00
CA VAL A 449 11.42 -4.20 -13.33
C VAL A 449 10.90 -5.45 -14.04
N PRO A 450 11.51 -5.84 -15.18
CA PRO A 450 10.99 -6.90 -16.04
C PRO A 450 11.23 -8.29 -15.46
N SER A 451 10.34 -8.71 -14.55
CA SER A 451 10.36 -10.03 -13.93
C SER A 451 9.85 -11.15 -14.84
N ASP A 452 9.08 -10.82 -15.87
CA ASP A 452 8.53 -11.77 -16.84
C ASP A 452 9.40 -11.84 -18.10
N PRO A 453 9.60 -13.05 -18.68
CA PRO A 453 9.16 -14.35 -18.17
C PRO A 453 9.93 -14.76 -16.91
N PRO A 454 9.46 -15.73 -16.09
CA PRO A 454 10.09 -16.13 -14.82
C PRO A 454 11.59 -16.48 -14.90
N SER A 455 12.10 -16.79 -16.10
CA SER A 455 13.53 -16.95 -16.33
C SER A 455 14.34 -15.68 -16.06
N ASN A 456 13.74 -14.49 -16.06
CA ASN A 456 14.39 -13.20 -15.79
C ASN A 456 14.79 -13.05 -14.33
N THR A 457 14.07 -13.72 -13.43
CA THR A 457 14.36 -13.75 -11.99
C THR A 457 15.02 -15.05 -11.54
N SER A 458 15.42 -15.90 -12.48
CA SER A 458 16.14 -17.15 -12.19
C SER A 458 17.64 -16.92 -12.37
N HIS A 459 18.41 -17.22 -11.33
CA HIS A 459 19.85 -16.95 -11.29
C HIS A 459 20.65 -18.26 -11.16
N PRO A 460 21.70 -18.47 -11.96
CA PRO A 460 22.63 -19.59 -11.78
C PRO A 460 23.20 -19.73 -10.35
N SER A 461 23.34 -18.62 -9.63
CA SER A 461 23.77 -18.59 -8.22
C SER A 461 22.74 -19.15 -7.24
N ASN A 462 21.53 -19.46 -7.70
CA ASN A 462 20.34 -19.78 -6.91
C ASN A 462 19.88 -18.64 -5.99
N ALA A 463 20.28 -17.40 -6.28
CA ALA A 463 19.79 -16.23 -5.56
C ALA A 463 18.26 -16.13 -5.66
N LEU A 464 17.61 -15.83 -4.54
CA LEU A 464 16.16 -15.73 -4.39
C LEU A 464 15.68 -14.31 -4.09
N GLY A 465 16.59 -13.43 -3.67
CA GLY A 465 16.25 -12.12 -3.13
C GLY A 465 17.33 -11.60 -2.18
N ILE A 466 17.05 -10.46 -1.56
CA ILE A 466 17.95 -9.83 -0.60
C ILE A 466 17.70 -10.39 0.80
N ALA A 467 18.74 -10.90 1.46
CA ALA A 467 18.67 -11.32 2.85
C ALA A 467 18.83 -10.15 3.83
N PHE A 468 19.75 -9.24 3.55
CA PHE A 468 19.91 -8.03 4.34
C PHE A 468 20.67 -6.94 3.60
N VAL A 469 20.44 -5.70 4.01
CA VAL A 469 21.29 -4.53 3.73
C VAL A 469 21.93 -4.13 5.05
N ARG A 470 23.26 -4.16 5.14
CA ARG A 470 23.97 -3.79 6.36
C ARG A 470 24.65 -2.44 6.20
N VAL A 471 24.14 -1.47 6.96
CA VAL A 471 24.67 -0.12 7.10
C VAL A 471 25.62 -0.08 8.30
N VAL A 472 26.86 0.36 8.08
CA VAL A 472 27.87 0.53 9.12
C VAL A 472 28.18 2.01 9.30
N VAL A 473 28.17 2.48 10.54
CA VAL A 473 28.43 3.88 10.90
C VAL A 473 29.51 4.00 11.97
N LYS A 474 30.09 5.20 12.12
CA LYS A 474 30.97 5.51 13.24
C LYS A 474 30.20 5.31 14.56
N PRO A 475 30.80 4.77 15.62
CA PRO A 475 30.12 4.60 16.92
C PRO A 475 29.45 5.89 17.43
N SER A 476 30.11 7.04 17.27
CA SER A 476 29.57 8.35 17.65
C SER A 476 28.35 8.82 16.86
N SER A 477 28.05 8.18 15.72
CA SER A 477 26.91 8.51 14.86
C SER A 477 25.74 7.53 15.01
N PHE A 478 25.93 6.42 15.74
CA PHE A 478 24.94 5.35 15.83
C PHE A 478 23.60 5.85 16.34
N ASP A 479 23.55 6.50 17.50
CA ASP A 479 22.27 6.93 18.11
C ASP A 479 21.49 7.90 17.23
N LYS A 480 22.21 8.81 16.55
CA LYS A 480 21.61 9.74 15.60
C LYS A 480 20.98 8.99 14.43
N VAL A 481 21.73 8.10 13.78
CA VAL A 481 21.24 7.35 12.62
C VAL A 481 20.15 6.35 13.00
N PHE A 482 20.28 5.71 14.16
CA PHE A 482 19.27 4.83 14.74
C PHE A 482 17.93 5.56 14.88
N LYS A 483 17.95 6.76 15.48
CA LYS A 483 16.75 7.59 15.64
C LYS A 483 16.15 8.02 14.30
N GLN A 484 16.99 8.31 13.31
CA GLN A 484 16.54 8.67 11.97
C GLN A 484 15.90 7.49 11.23
N LEU A 485 16.54 6.33 11.24
CA LEU A 485 16.00 5.11 10.63
C LEU A 485 14.69 4.68 11.28
N LYS A 486 14.55 4.86 12.60
CA LYS A 486 13.27 4.63 13.29
C LYS A 486 12.13 5.49 12.72
N SER A 487 12.36 6.80 12.53
CA SER A 487 11.35 7.68 11.91
C SER A 487 11.05 7.31 10.47
N VAL A 488 12.09 6.95 9.69
CA VAL A 488 11.97 6.60 8.28
C VAL A 488 11.21 5.28 8.10
N VAL A 489 11.62 4.22 8.80
CA VAL A 489 10.97 2.90 8.74
C VAL A 489 9.56 2.97 9.31
N GLY A 490 9.35 3.76 10.37
CA GLY A 490 8.05 3.93 11.05
C GLY A 490 7.76 2.90 12.13
N PHE A 491 8.68 1.97 12.39
CA PHE A 491 8.53 0.89 13.34
C PHE A 491 9.79 0.73 14.21
N GLU A 492 9.61 0.12 15.39
CA GLU A 492 10.72 -0.29 16.23
C GLU A 492 11.53 -1.40 15.55
N PRO A 493 12.86 -1.46 15.77
CA PRO A 493 13.68 -2.56 15.31
C PRO A 493 13.22 -3.88 15.94
N THR A 494 13.27 -4.97 15.17
CA THR A 494 12.99 -6.33 15.64
C THR A 494 14.05 -6.84 16.61
N SER A 495 15.27 -6.30 16.56
CA SER A 495 16.30 -6.58 17.55
C SER A 495 17.26 -5.41 17.74
N THR A 496 17.77 -5.28 18.95
CA THR A 496 18.80 -4.29 19.32
C THR A 496 19.86 -4.92 20.19
N VAL A 497 21.12 -4.61 19.92
CA VAL A 497 22.25 -4.87 20.80
C VAL A 497 22.78 -3.51 21.25
N ALA A 498 22.76 -3.25 22.55
CA ALA A 498 23.31 -2.02 23.12
C ALA A 498 24.76 -2.25 23.53
N GLY A 499 25.63 -1.31 23.18
CA GLY A 499 26.99 -1.28 23.70
C GLY A 499 27.82 -0.15 23.12
N PRO A 500 28.83 0.36 23.85
CA PRO A 500 29.56 1.57 23.48
C PRO A 500 30.41 1.42 22.20
N ARG A 501 30.64 0.18 21.74
CA ARG A 501 31.43 -0.12 20.54
C ARG A 501 30.82 -1.15 19.59
N ASN A 502 29.74 -1.83 20.00
CA ASN A 502 29.10 -2.92 19.27
C ASN A 502 27.57 -2.74 19.19
N ALA A 503 27.13 -1.49 19.10
CA ALA A 503 25.72 -1.17 18.97
C ALA A 503 25.19 -1.67 17.62
N GLN A 504 24.05 -2.36 17.66
CA GLN A 504 23.38 -2.86 16.46
C GLN A 504 21.87 -2.76 16.60
N ALA A 505 21.20 -2.48 15.49
CA ALA A 505 19.75 -2.55 15.37
C ALA A 505 19.37 -3.24 14.06
N SER A 506 18.31 -4.03 14.07
CA SER A 506 17.81 -4.71 12.87
C SER A 506 16.32 -4.47 12.72
N TRP A 507 15.86 -4.15 11.52
CA TRP A 507 14.47 -4.11 11.12
C TRP A 507 14.19 -5.22 10.12
N GLU A 508 13.07 -5.91 10.26
CA GLU A 508 12.55 -6.76 9.19
C GLU A 508 11.90 -5.89 8.13
N LEU A 509 12.20 -6.18 6.87
CA LEU A 509 11.66 -5.48 5.71
C LEU A 509 10.68 -6.38 4.96
N GLU A 510 9.73 -5.75 4.30
CA GLU A 510 8.92 -6.38 3.29
C GLU A 510 9.61 -6.33 1.93
N THR A 511 9.17 -7.20 1.02
CA THR A 511 9.58 -7.19 -0.38
C THR A 511 8.34 -7.09 -1.26
N VAL A 512 8.52 -6.63 -2.49
CA VAL A 512 7.40 -6.20 -3.32
C VAL A 512 6.44 -7.34 -3.69
N ASN A 513 6.96 -8.53 -3.94
CA ASN A 513 6.14 -9.73 -4.08
C ASN A 513 6.07 -10.43 -2.73
N LEU A 514 5.10 -10.02 -1.90
CA LEU A 514 4.83 -10.58 -0.58
C LEU A 514 4.62 -12.09 -0.63
N ASN A 515 5.67 -12.87 -0.35
CA ASN A 515 5.54 -14.30 -0.13
C ASN A 515 5.53 -14.53 1.39
N ALA A 516 4.34 -14.44 2.00
CA ALA A 516 4.09 -14.50 3.44
C ALA A 516 4.59 -15.77 4.17
N LYS A 517 5.22 -16.72 3.46
CA LYS A 517 5.70 -18.00 3.97
C LYS A 517 7.23 -18.17 3.93
N LYS A 518 8.03 -17.15 3.60
CA LYS A 518 9.51 -17.23 3.54
C LYS A 518 10.22 -16.12 4.32
N LYS A 519 11.49 -16.37 4.65
CA LYS A 519 12.40 -15.48 5.40
C LYS A 519 12.35 -14.04 4.88
N ARG A 520 12.32 -13.06 5.79
CA ARG A 520 12.25 -11.64 5.47
C ARG A 520 13.63 -11.02 5.28
N SER A 521 13.73 -10.05 4.36
CA SER A 521 14.90 -9.18 4.23
C SER A 521 15.07 -8.36 5.50
N ARG A 522 16.29 -7.91 5.80
CA ARG A 522 16.55 -7.06 6.97
C ARG A 522 17.34 -5.81 6.62
N LEU A 523 17.01 -4.70 7.27
CA LEU A 523 17.91 -3.55 7.37
C LEU A 523 18.69 -3.67 8.67
N ILE A 524 20.01 -3.70 8.60
CA ILE A 524 20.87 -3.81 9.78
C ILE A 524 21.70 -2.53 9.90
N LEU A 525 21.57 -1.81 11.00
CA LEU A 525 22.47 -0.73 11.38
C LEU A 525 23.46 -1.26 12.42
N SER A 526 24.76 -1.09 12.21
CA SER A 526 25.79 -1.44 13.22
C SER A 526 26.86 -0.35 13.35
N SER A 527 27.41 -0.19 14.56
CA SER A 527 28.65 0.56 14.76
C SER A 527 29.85 -0.21 14.22
N ALA A 528 30.83 0.49 13.64
CA ALA A 528 32.07 -0.14 13.16
C ALA A 528 32.88 -0.78 14.32
N GLU A 529 33.16 -2.08 14.22
CA GLU A 529 33.80 -2.90 15.25
C GLU A 529 35.17 -3.47 14.82
N SER A 530 35.29 -3.90 13.58
CA SER A 530 36.55 -4.43 13.02
C SER A 530 37.44 -3.32 12.43
N ASP A 531 38.71 -3.62 12.19
CA ASP A 531 39.61 -2.67 11.49
C ASP A 531 39.15 -2.40 10.05
N GLU A 532 38.62 -3.42 9.36
CA GLU A 532 38.00 -3.27 8.04
C GLU A 532 36.83 -2.29 8.08
N GLU A 533 35.91 -2.44 9.05
CA GLU A 533 34.76 -1.56 9.20
C GLU A 533 35.16 -0.14 9.61
N ARG A 534 36.17 -0.01 10.49
CA ARG A 534 36.72 1.30 10.90
C ARG A 534 37.34 2.02 9.72
N GLU A 535 38.10 1.32 8.90
CA GLU A 535 38.71 1.89 7.70
C GLU A 535 37.64 2.22 6.64
N PHE A 536 36.62 1.39 6.51
CA PHE A 536 35.45 1.67 5.67
C PHE A 536 34.78 2.99 6.08
N VAL A 537 34.36 3.16 7.35
CA VAL A 537 33.68 4.40 7.78
C VAL A 537 34.61 5.62 7.83
N LYS A 538 35.93 5.43 7.79
CA LYS A 538 36.93 6.50 7.71
C LYS A 538 37.12 6.99 6.27
N ASN A 539 37.15 6.07 5.30
CA ASN A 539 37.36 6.34 3.88
C ASN A 539 36.05 6.51 3.10
N SER A 540 34.91 6.15 3.69
CA SER A 540 33.61 6.47 3.15
C SER A 540 33.52 7.97 2.97
N ILE A 541 33.26 8.38 1.72
CA ILE A 541 32.74 9.72 1.45
C ILE A 541 31.50 9.87 2.32
N VAL A 542 31.35 11.08 2.85
CA VAL A 542 30.20 11.51 3.62
C VAL A 542 28.93 10.96 2.94
N GLY A 543 28.12 10.20 3.68
CA GLY A 543 26.92 9.55 3.16
C GLY A 543 27.02 8.09 2.68
N ARG A 544 28.18 7.41 2.61
CA ARG A 544 28.24 5.97 2.23
C ARG A 544 28.23 5.03 3.45
N GLY A 545 27.09 4.38 3.70
CA GLY A 545 26.91 3.47 4.84
C GLY A 545 26.80 1.98 4.52
N ILE A 546 26.39 1.58 3.29
CA ILE A 546 26.21 0.17 2.93
C ILE A 546 27.56 -0.54 2.87
N PHE A 547 27.84 -1.36 3.88
CA PHE A 547 29.06 -2.15 3.98
C PHE A 547 28.91 -3.51 3.32
N GLU A 548 27.73 -4.12 3.45
CA GLU A 548 27.49 -5.51 3.06
C GLU A 548 26.05 -5.73 2.60
N VAL A 549 25.89 -6.49 1.51
CA VAL A 549 24.59 -6.96 1.02
C VAL A 549 24.53 -8.48 1.08
N GLY A 550 23.54 -8.99 1.81
CA GLY A 550 23.25 -10.42 1.89
C GLY A 550 22.22 -10.84 0.86
N PHE A 551 22.36 -12.04 0.28
CA PHE A 551 21.43 -12.63 -0.69
C PHE A 551 20.92 -13.97 -0.17
N PHE A 552 19.61 -14.20 -0.24
CA PHE A 552 19.07 -15.53 0.03
C PHE A 552 19.40 -16.47 -1.14
N VAL A 553 19.84 -17.69 -0.85
CA VAL A 553 20.10 -18.73 -1.86
C VAL A 553 19.34 -20.02 -1.59
N LYS A 554 18.87 -20.69 -2.65
CA LYS A 554 18.23 -22.02 -2.58
C LYS A 554 19.28 -23.13 -2.40
N GLY A 555 19.02 -24.11 -1.53
CA GLY A 555 19.80 -25.36 -1.44
C GLY A 555 20.95 -25.39 -0.41
N THR A 556 21.88 -26.34 -0.57
CA THR A 556 23.00 -26.63 0.36
C THR A 556 24.24 -25.73 0.17
N LYS A 557 24.15 -24.65 -0.62
CA LYS A 557 25.28 -23.72 -0.80
C LYS A 557 25.72 -23.24 0.57
N VAL A 558 26.99 -23.52 0.91
CA VAL A 558 27.58 -23.11 2.19
C VAL A 558 27.51 -21.58 2.24
N PRO A 559 27.02 -20.99 3.34
CA PRO A 559 27.09 -19.55 3.52
C PRO A 559 28.53 -19.08 3.31
N GLU A 560 28.70 -18.15 2.39
CA GLU A 560 30.00 -17.67 1.97
C GLU A 560 29.93 -16.15 1.82
N THR A 561 30.93 -15.46 2.33
CA THR A 561 31.12 -14.02 2.15
C THR A 561 32.25 -13.80 1.18
N LYS A 562 32.03 -12.97 0.15
CA LYS A 562 33.06 -12.57 -0.80
C LYS A 562 33.25 -11.06 -0.77
N ALA A 563 34.50 -10.64 -0.67
CA ALA A 563 34.89 -9.28 -1.00
C ALA A 563 34.96 -9.18 -2.53
N THR A 564 34.19 -8.28 -3.11
CA THR A 564 34.35 -7.88 -4.50
C THR A 564 35.13 -6.57 -4.56
N PRO A 565 35.71 -6.17 -5.71
CA PRO A 565 36.28 -4.84 -5.88
C PRO A 565 35.30 -3.69 -5.60
N TRP A 566 33.99 -4.02 -5.51
CA TRP A 566 32.90 -3.07 -5.46
C TRP A 566 32.05 -3.18 -4.18
N GLY A 567 32.47 -3.99 -3.20
CA GLY A 567 31.79 -4.14 -1.91
C GLY A 567 31.64 -5.60 -1.45
N LYS A 568 31.19 -5.78 -0.20
CA LYS A 568 31.04 -7.08 0.43
C LYS A 568 29.68 -7.69 0.10
N ILE A 569 29.68 -8.97 -0.28
CA ILE A 569 28.45 -9.75 -0.51
C ILE A 569 28.46 -11.02 0.30
N SER A 570 27.29 -11.45 0.77
CA SER A 570 27.14 -12.67 1.55
C SER A 570 26.00 -13.53 1.02
N TRP A 571 26.25 -14.82 0.85
CA TRP A 571 25.22 -15.79 0.49
C TRP A 571 24.64 -16.40 1.77
N VAL A 572 23.35 -16.20 2.01
CA VAL A 572 22.63 -16.66 3.19
C VAL A 572 21.67 -17.77 2.77
N LYS A 573 21.70 -18.91 3.48
CA LYS A 573 20.79 -20.02 3.18
C LYS A 573 19.33 -19.56 3.28
N GLY A 574 18.61 -19.57 2.16
CA GLY A 574 17.21 -19.15 2.04
C GLY A 574 16.19 -20.22 2.39
N GLY A 575 16.60 -21.49 2.37
CA GLY A 575 15.76 -22.68 2.55
C GLY A 575 16.36 -23.84 1.78
#